data_AF-A0A562JQW0-F1
#
_entry.id   AF-A0A562JQW0-F1
#
_cell.length_a   1.000
_cell.length_b   1.000
_cell.length_c   1.000
_cell.angle_alpha   90.00
_cell.angle_beta   90.00
_cell.angle_gamma   90.00
#
_symmetry.space_group_name_H-M   'P 1'
#
loop_
_entity.id
_entity.type
_entity.pdbx_description
1 polymer ?
#
loop_
_entity_poly.entity_id
_entity_poly.type
_entity_poly.pdbx_seq_one_letter_code
_entity_poly.pdbx_strand_id
1 'polypeptide(L)'
;MYKHLLGFLFTFAAMFAVIPSHPNAESGFTNNEEVYKFLQGAFQAQVSLSEEERSLEEVNGLLAPYFLETPKKQFLDENLVSENGKYFIYGSDAAHFYIPFFTYSDDTKVVSDKDKIYVFEYFPENHEGPVGYESHYEGVLLEKDKGQMKVAQFLGDKIPENILEKAEKSKQQAEQTTFKAADEPVWINKPAYQISFLLDPFDAFLRSGSMLLTDNRQGVLGLFEHKELDNQLASN
;
A
#
# COMPACT_ATOMS: atom_id res chain seq x y z
N MET A 1 55.47 17.13 -22.06
CA MET A 1 54.57 16.75 -20.95
C MET A 1 53.06 16.91 -21.24
N TYR A 2 52.62 17.12 -22.49
CA TYR A 2 51.19 17.29 -22.83
C TYR A 2 50.55 16.10 -23.58
N LYS A 3 51.32 15.07 -23.97
CA LYS A 3 50.81 13.92 -24.73
C LYS A 3 50.09 12.86 -23.89
N HIS A 4 50.18 12.93 -22.57
CA HIS A 4 49.46 12.02 -21.66
C HIS A 4 48.17 12.63 -21.07
N LEU A 5 47.96 13.94 -21.21
CA LEU A 5 46.73 14.60 -20.73
C LEU A 5 45.54 14.38 -21.68
N LEU A 6 45.80 14.24 -22.99
CA LEU A 6 44.76 14.03 -23.99
C LEU A 6 44.16 12.60 -23.96
N GLY A 7 44.95 11.62 -23.50
CA GLY A 7 44.51 10.23 -23.39
C GLY A 7 43.58 9.98 -22.20
N PHE A 8 43.75 10.72 -21.10
CA PHE A 8 42.89 10.63 -19.92
C PHE A 8 41.51 11.26 -20.13
N LEU A 9 41.41 12.25 -21.03
CA LEU A 9 40.15 12.90 -21.36
C LEU A 9 39.22 11.98 -22.18
N PHE A 10 39.80 11.14 -23.05
CA PHE A 10 39.04 10.19 -23.87
C PHE A 10 38.56 8.96 -23.10
N THR A 11 39.29 8.51 -22.08
CA THR A 11 38.85 7.41 -21.21
C THR A 11 37.74 7.83 -20.25
N PHE A 12 37.69 9.09 -19.81
CA PHE A 12 36.56 9.61 -19.02
C PHE A 12 35.27 9.78 -19.85
N ALA A 13 35.39 10.17 -21.12
CA ALA A 13 34.23 10.33 -22.01
C ALA A 13 33.56 9.00 -22.40
N ALA A 14 34.32 7.90 -22.49
CA ALA A 14 33.77 6.58 -22.80
C ALA A 14 32.95 5.97 -21.65
N MET A 15 33.18 6.39 -20.40
CA MET A 15 32.43 5.90 -19.22
C MET A 15 31.02 6.50 -19.09
N PHE A 16 30.76 7.64 -19.75
CA PHE A 16 29.42 8.25 -19.82
C PHE A 16 28.57 7.79 -21.02
N ALA A 17 29.17 7.05 -21.96
CA ALA A 17 28.48 6.57 -23.16
C ALA A 17 27.70 5.25 -22.95
N VAL A 18 27.76 4.67 -21.75
CA VAL A 18 26.95 3.51 -21.33
C VAL A 18 25.96 3.96 -20.25
N ILE A 19 25.28 5.09 -20.46
CA ILE A 19 24.00 5.28 -19.80
C ILE A 19 23.02 4.43 -20.62
N PRO A 20 22.42 3.37 -20.06
CA PRO A 20 21.34 2.69 -20.74
C PRO A 20 20.30 3.73 -21.09
N SER A 21 20.14 4.01 -22.39
CA SER A 21 18.99 4.75 -22.90
C SER A 21 17.78 4.00 -22.36
N HIS A 22 17.08 4.60 -21.39
CA HIS A 22 15.90 4.00 -20.80
C HIS A 22 15.01 3.58 -21.98
N PRO A 23 14.76 2.27 -22.20
CA PRO A 23 13.65 1.91 -23.06
C PRO A 23 12.47 2.68 -22.49
N ASN A 24 11.75 3.42 -23.34
CA ASN A 24 10.51 4.06 -22.94
C ASN A 24 9.55 2.91 -22.61
N ALA A 25 9.71 2.36 -21.40
CA ALA A 25 8.76 1.52 -20.75
C ALA A 25 7.48 2.35 -20.73
N GLU A 26 6.39 1.70 -21.14
CA GLU A 26 5.04 2.16 -20.94
C GLU A 26 4.95 2.71 -19.51
N SER A 27 4.99 4.04 -19.39
CA SER A 27 5.27 4.72 -18.12
C SER A 27 3.97 4.85 -17.32
N GLY A 28 3.40 3.69 -16.98
CA GLY A 28 2.16 3.52 -16.27
C GLY A 28 2.11 2.13 -15.65
N PHE A 29 1.25 1.95 -14.66
CA PHE A 29 1.04 0.64 -14.06
C PHE A 29 0.33 -0.27 -15.04
N THR A 30 0.81 -1.51 -15.20
CA THR A 30 0.23 -2.48 -16.12
C THR A 30 -0.90 -3.30 -15.49
N ASN A 31 -0.99 -3.31 -14.15
CA ASN A 31 -1.94 -4.07 -13.36
C ASN A 31 -2.09 -3.48 -11.95
N ASN A 32 -3.08 -3.99 -11.19
CA ASN A 32 -3.35 -3.52 -9.82
C ASN A 32 -2.19 -3.83 -8.84
N GLU A 33 -1.46 -4.92 -9.03
CA GLU A 33 -0.35 -5.29 -8.13
C GLU A 33 0.77 -4.25 -8.16
N GLU A 34 1.07 -3.68 -9.33
CA GLU A 34 2.04 -2.60 -9.45
C GLU A 34 1.57 -1.31 -8.76
N VAL A 35 0.27 -1.00 -8.84
CA VAL A 35 -0.35 0.11 -8.10
C VAL A 35 -0.22 -0.10 -6.59
N TYR A 36 -0.49 -1.31 -6.12
CA TYR A 36 -0.42 -1.66 -4.70
C TYR A 36 1.00 -1.56 -4.17
N LYS A 37 1.98 -2.12 -4.89
CA LYS A 37 3.41 -2.00 -4.54
C LYS A 37 3.86 -0.55 -4.48
N PHE A 38 3.41 0.27 -5.42
CA PHE A 38 3.71 1.71 -5.41
C PHE A 38 3.15 2.40 -4.16
N LEU A 39 1.88 2.16 -3.81
CA LEU A 39 1.24 2.76 -2.63
C LEU A 39 1.85 2.26 -1.32
N GLN A 40 2.18 0.98 -1.22
CA GLN A 40 2.90 0.41 -0.08
C GLN A 40 4.29 1.05 0.07
N GLY A 41 5.00 1.27 -1.04
CA GLY A 41 6.28 1.99 -1.02
C GLY A 41 6.12 3.44 -0.57
N ALA A 42 5.08 4.14 -1.03
CA ALA A 42 4.76 5.50 -0.61
C ALA A 42 4.42 5.57 0.89
N PHE A 43 3.64 4.61 1.39
CA PHE A 43 3.32 4.50 2.81
C PHE A 43 4.56 4.21 3.65
N GLN A 44 5.41 3.25 3.24
CA GLN A 44 6.65 2.94 3.94
C GLN A 44 7.59 4.14 3.99
N ALA A 45 7.66 4.92 2.91
CA ALA A 45 8.38 6.18 2.88
C ALA A 45 7.86 7.15 3.97
N GLN A 46 6.55 7.35 4.07
CA GLN A 46 5.96 8.18 5.13
C GLN A 46 6.29 7.68 6.54
N VAL A 47 6.15 6.38 6.80
CA VAL A 47 6.43 5.79 8.12
C VAL A 47 7.91 5.87 8.48
N SER A 48 8.81 5.65 7.52
CA SER A 48 10.25 5.70 7.80
C SER A 48 10.72 7.04 8.37
N LEU A 49 9.98 8.14 8.12
CA LEU A 49 10.26 9.46 8.67
C LEU A 49 10.15 9.54 10.21
N SER A 50 9.51 8.56 10.86
CA SER A 50 9.49 8.46 12.32
C SER A 50 10.64 7.64 12.91
N GLU A 51 11.43 6.95 12.09
CA GLU A 51 12.49 6.04 12.57
C GLU A 51 13.75 6.77 13.04
N GLU A 52 14.09 7.89 12.42
CA GLU A 52 15.30 8.66 12.71
C GLU A 52 15.15 10.13 12.29
N GLU A 53 15.92 10.98 12.96
CA GLU A 53 16.04 12.40 12.65
C GLU A 53 16.79 12.66 11.33
N ARG A 54 16.21 13.48 10.46
CA ARG A 54 16.73 13.76 9.12
C ARG A 54 16.85 15.25 8.83
N SER A 55 17.61 15.60 7.80
CA SER A 55 17.59 16.92 7.19
C SER A 55 16.34 17.10 6.32
N LEU A 56 15.95 18.35 6.06
CA LEU A 56 14.82 18.64 5.17
C LEU A 56 15.04 18.13 3.74
N GLU A 57 16.30 18.10 3.28
CA GLU A 57 16.67 17.57 1.96
C GLU A 57 16.43 16.06 1.89
N GLU A 58 16.82 15.31 2.93
CA GLU A 58 16.57 13.87 3.03
C GLU A 58 15.07 13.57 3.09
N VAL A 59 14.31 14.32 3.91
CA VAL A 59 12.83 14.20 3.98
C VAL A 59 12.21 14.40 2.59
N ASN A 60 12.60 15.46 1.89
CA ASN A 60 12.08 15.73 0.55
C ASN A 60 12.51 14.66 -0.46
N GLY A 61 13.77 14.23 -0.42
CA GLY A 61 14.31 13.20 -1.31
C GLY A 61 13.62 11.86 -1.14
N LEU A 62 13.22 11.52 0.08
CA LEU A 62 12.53 10.28 0.41
C LEU A 62 11.09 10.26 -0.12
N LEU A 63 10.38 11.39 -0.06
CA LEU A 63 8.99 11.50 -0.55
C LEU A 63 8.87 11.83 -2.04
N ALA A 64 9.89 12.46 -2.64
CA ALA A 64 9.86 12.93 -4.03
C ALA A 64 9.54 11.85 -5.09
N PRO A 65 9.94 10.58 -4.95
CA PRO A 65 9.57 9.53 -5.91
C PRO A 65 8.06 9.23 -5.94
N TYR A 66 7.36 9.48 -4.83
CA TYR A 66 6.00 9.01 -4.61
C TYR A 66 4.95 10.11 -4.71
N PHE A 67 5.28 11.33 -4.29
CA PHE A 67 4.29 12.40 -4.12
C PHE A 67 4.53 13.58 -5.06
N LEU A 68 3.45 14.17 -5.57
CA LEU A 68 3.48 15.53 -6.11
C LEU A 68 3.66 16.55 -4.98
N GLU A 69 4.09 17.76 -5.34
CA GLU A 69 4.41 18.81 -4.36
C GLU A 69 3.25 19.13 -3.43
N THR A 70 2.02 19.22 -3.94
CA THR A 70 0.83 19.53 -3.14
C THR A 70 0.55 18.49 -2.04
N PRO A 71 0.31 17.19 -2.35
CA PRO A 71 0.05 16.19 -1.32
C PRO A 71 1.26 15.96 -0.40
N LYS A 72 2.49 16.05 -0.93
CA LYS A 72 3.71 16.03 -0.10
C LYS A 72 3.67 17.14 0.94
N LYS A 73 3.34 18.37 0.54
CA LYS A 73 3.25 19.51 1.44
C LYS A 73 2.16 19.32 2.49
N GLN A 74 0.97 18.86 2.11
CA GLN A 74 -0.11 18.58 3.05
C GLN A 74 0.31 17.59 4.13
N PHE A 75 0.95 16.50 3.74
CA PHE A 75 1.48 15.51 4.66
C PHE A 75 2.54 16.09 5.60
N LEU A 76 3.52 16.83 5.07
CA LEU A 76 4.59 17.42 5.87
C LEU A 76 4.09 18.54 6.80
N ASP A 77 3.16 19.38 6.36
CA ASP A 77 2.60 20.47 7.18
C ASP A 77 1.89 19.93 8.43
N GLU A 78 1.21 18.79 8.29
CA GLU A 78 0.43 18.18 9.38
C GLU A 78 1.32 17.35 10.32
N ASN A 79 2.34 16.68 9.80
CA ASN A 79 3.04 15.62 10.54
C ASN A 79 4.51 15.95 10.89
N LEU A 80 5.17 16.85 10.13
CA LEU A 80 6.60 17.09 10.29
C LEU A 80 6.89 18.01 11.48
N VAL A 81 7.76 17.53 12.36
CA VAL A 81 8.26 18.30 13.50
C VAL A 81 9.72 18.65 13.27
N SER A 82 10.16 19.80 13.80
CA SER A 82 11.56 20.20 13.78
C SER A 82 12.10 20.50 15.17
N GLU A 83 13.22 19.86 15.50
CA GLU A 83 14.00 20.11 16.71
C GLU A 83 15.48 20.20 16.36
N ASN A 84 16.20 21.16 16.94
CA ASN A 84 17.66 21.31 16.74
C ASN A 84 18.14 21.35 15.26
N GLY A 85 17.28 21.81 14.35
CA GLY A 85 17.59 21.85 12.90
C GLY A 85 17.46 20.50 12.19
N LYS A 86 16.93 19.48 12.88
CA LYS A 86 16.55 18.18 12.33
C LYS A 86 15.02 18.08 12.22
N TYR A 87 14.57 17.09 11.46
CA TYR A 87 13.17 16.86 11.14
C TYR A 87 12.82 15.39 11.31
N PHE A 88 11.64 15.13 11.86
CA PHE A 88 11.11 13.79 12.06
C PHE A 88 9.58 13.87 12.24
N ILE A 89 8.92 12.72 12.26
CA ILE A 89 7.47 12.61 12.49
C ILE A 89 7.24 11.80 13.77
N TYR A 90 6.37 12.25 14.66
CA TYR A 90 5.94 11.42 15.79
C TYR A 90 4.94 10.37 15.31
N GLY A 91 5.03 9.16 15.86
CA GLY A 91 3.94 8.19 15.72
C GLY A 91 2.67 8.78 16.34
N SER A 92 1.68 9.11 15.52
CA SER A 92 0.38 9.60 15.94
C SER A 92 -0.69 8.53 15.72
N ASP A 93 -1.70 8.54 16.59
CA ASP A 93 -2.94 7.81 16.40
C ASP A 93 -3.86 8.44 15.33
N ALA A 94 -3.58 9.68 14.91
CA ALA A 94 -4.24 10.35 13.81
C ALA A 94 -3.45 10.17 12.50
N ALA A 95 -4.02 9.44 11.54
CA ALA A 95 -3.40 9.13 10.25
C ALA A 95 -3.68 10.18 9.16
N HIS A 96 -3.64 11.48 9.50
CA HIS A 96 -3.93 12.54 8.53
C HIS A 96 -2.89 12.57 7.39
N PHE A 97 -3.39 12.55 6.15
CA PHE A 97 -2.58 12.57 4.93
C PHE A 97 -1.54 11.43 4.83
N TYR A 98 -1.76 10.32 5.52
CA TYR A 98 -1.09 9.07 5.21
C TYR A 98 -1.76 8.40 4.01
N ILE A 99 -1.03 7.56 3.30
CA ILE A 99 -1.66 6.58 2.41
C ILE A 99 -2.57 5.70 3.28
N PRO A 100 -3.87 5.58 2.94
CA PRO A 100 -4.78 4.75 3.73
C PRO A 100 -4.29 3.31 3.80
N PHE A 101 -4.57 2.65 4.93
CA PHE A 101 -4.31 1.21 5.12
C PHE A 101 -5.32 0.37 4.35
N PHE A 102 -5.24 0.42 3.01
CA PHE A 102 -6.02 -0.44 2.13
C PHE A 102 -5.75 -1.92 2.44
N THR A 103 -6.74 -2.77 2.23
CA THR A 103 -6.56 -4.22 2.33
C THR A 103 -5.73 -4.78 1.17
N TYR A 104 -5.59 -4.01 0.08
CA TYR A 104 -4.95 -4.42 -1.18
C TYR A 104 -5.54 -5.73 -1.74
N SER A 105 -6.86 -5.85 -1.60
CA SER A 105 -7.64 -7.04 -1.95
C SER A 105 -8.64 -6.72 -3.05
N ASP A 106 -9.62 -7.61 -3.26
CA ASP A 106 -10.76 -7.35 -4.13
C ASP A 106 -11.63 -6.18 -3.64
N ASP A 107 -11.54 -5.81 -2.36
CA ASP A 107 -12.26 -4.66 -1.79
C ASP A 107 -11.59 -3.33 -2.14
N THR A 108 -10.29 -3.34 -2.43
CA THR A 108 -9.55 -2.17 -2.95
C THR A 108 -9.85 -1.98 -4.43
N LYS A 109 -10.49 -0.86 -4.78
CA LYS A 109 -10.87 -0.54 -6.16
C LYS A 109 -9.79 0.28 -6.83
N VAL A 110 -9.35 -0.18 -8.00
CA VAL A 110 -8.45 0.56 -8.89
C VAL A 110 -9.22 0.89 -10.16
N VAL A 111 -9.43 2.18 -10.42
CA VAL A 111 -10.16 2.66 -11.59
C VAL A 111 -9.31 3.65 -12.37
N SER A 112 -8.98 3.29 -13.61
CA SER A 112 -8.32 4.20 -14.53
C SER A 112 -9.34 5.07 -15.28
N ASP A 113 -9.12 6.38 -15.29
CA ASP A 113 -9.88 7.32 -16.11
C ASP A 113 -8.92 8.32 -16.76
N LYS A 114 -8.75 8.20 -18.09
CA LYS A 114 -7.76 8.97 -18.87
C LYS A 114 -6.35 8.72 -18.32
N ASP A 115 -5.62 9.78 -17.96
CA ASP A 115 -4.26 9.73 -17.41
C ASP A 115 -4.23 9.69 -15.87
N LYS A 116 -5.36 9.34 -15.24
CA LYS A 116 -5.53 9.29 -13.79
C LYS A 116 -5.90 7.89 -13.33
N ILE A 117 -5.41 7.51 -12.15
CA ILE A 117 -5.78 6.26 -11.49
C ILE A 117 -6.33 6.61 -10.12
N TYR A 118 -7.56 6.19 -9.87
CA TYR A 118 -8.22 6.32 -8.57
C TYR A 118 -8.07 5.00 -7.84
N VAL A 119 -7.53 5.06 -6.63
CA VAL A 119 -7.44 3.89 -5.73
C VAL A 119 -8.22 4.21 -4.48
N PHE A 120 -9.18 3.36 -4.13
CA PHE A 120 -10.06 3.62 -3.00
C PHE A 120 -10.65 2.36 -2.42
N GLU A 121 -11.10 2.45 -1.17
CA GLU A 121 -11.72 1.35 -0.45
C GLU A 121 -12.75 1.90 0.53
N TYR A 122 -13.78 1.09 0.80
CA TYR A 122 -14.78 1.40 1.80
C TYR A 122 -14.33 0.89 3.16
N PHE A 123 -14.24 1.78 4.14
CA PHE A 123 -13.89 1.47 5.51
C PHE A 123 -15.20 1.41 6.33
N PRO A 124 -15.63 0.22 6.78
CA PRO A 124 -16.82 0.09 7.62
C PRO A 124 -16.60 0.76 8.96
N GLU A 125 -17.66 1.29 9.55
CA GLU A 125 -17.62 1.92 10.87
C GLU A 125 -16.94 1.01 11.90
N ASN A 126 -16.16 1.61 12.78
CA ASN A 126 -15.54 0.92 13.88
C ASN A 126 -15.79 1.70 15.16
N HIS A 127 -16.46 1.04 16.11
CA HIS A 127 -16.74 1.58 17.44
C HIS A 127 -15.96 0.84 18.53
N GLU A 128 -15.00 -0.01 18.15
CA GLU A 128 -14.15 -0.74 19.07
C GLU A 128 -12.96 0.13 19.55
N GLY A 129 -12.77 0.18 20.87
CA GLY A 129 -11.65 0.88 21.49
C GLY A 129 -11.96 2.34 21.85
N PRO A 130 -10.94 3.10 22.31
CA PRO A 130 -11.11 4.47 22.79
C PRO A 130 -11.36 5.49 21.67
N VAL A 131 -11.12 5.12 20.41
CA VAL A 131 -11.29 5.95 19.23
C VAL A 131 -12.06 5.15 18.19
N GLY A 132 -13.19 5.69 17.73
CA GLY A 132 -14.02 5.08 16.68
C GLY A 132 -14.16 6.02 15.49
N TYR A 133 -14.68 5.48 14.38
CA TYR A 133 -14.96 6.23 13.17
C TYR A 133 -16.22 5.71 12.48
N GLU A 134 -16.93 6.61 11.81
CA GLU A 134 -18.10 6.30 11.00
C GLU A 134 -17.68 5.62 9.69
N SER A 135 -18.62 4.91 9.05
CA SER A 135 -18.34 4.32 7.75
C SER A 135 -18.04 5.40 6.72
N HIS A 136 -16.96 5.22 5.96
CA HIS A 136 -16.54 6.19 4.95
C HIS A 136 -15.73 5.51 3.85
N TYR A 137 -15.51 6.24 2.76
CA TYR A 137 -14.49 5.87 1.80
C TYR A 137 -13.19 6.57 2.14
N GLU A 138 -12.09 5.87 1.86
CA GLU A 138 -10.77 6.47 1.76
C GLU A 138 -10.23 6.25 0.36
N GLY A 139 -9.46 7.22 -0.14
CA GLY A 139 -8.96 7.13 -1.50
C GLY A 139 -7.79 8.04 -1.80
N VAL A 140 -7.05 7.68 -2.83
CA VAL A 140 -5.92 8.44 -3.38
C VAL A 140 -6.04 8.54 -4.89
N LEU A 141 -5.64 9.69 -5.41
CA LEU A 141 -5.54 9.96 -6.83
C LEU A 141 -4.07 9.88 -7.25
N LEU A 142 -3.80 9.08 -8.28
CA LEU A 142 -2.50 9.02 -8.92
C LEU A 142 -2.56 9.72 -10.28
N GLU A 143 -1.56 10.55 -10.54
CA GLU A 143 -1.37 11.22 -11.83
C GLU A 143 0.07 11.07 -12.30
N LYS A 144 0.25 11.15 -13.62
CA LYS A 144 1.56 11.07 -14.24
C LYS A 144 2.23 12.45 -14.25
N ASP A 145 3.39 12.55 -13.62
CA ASP A 145 4.27 13.72 -13.69
C ASP A 145 5.61 13.32 -14.32
N LYS A 146 5.98 13.99 -15.41
CA LYS A 146 7.26 13.77 -16.13
C LYS A 146 7.58 12.30 -16.43
N GLY A 147 6.55 11.50 -16.72
CA GLY A 147 6.72 10.09 -17.04
C GLY A 147 6.72 9.14 -15.83
N GLN A 148 6.46 9.63 -14.63
CA GLN A 148 6.36 8.82 -13.41
C GLN A 148 4.97 8.99 -12.78
N MET A 149 4.37 7.89 -12.35
CA MET A 149 3.13 7.95 -11.57
C MET A 149 3.43 8.43 -10.16
N LYS A 150 2.63 9.38 -9.67
CA LYS A 150 2.76 9.95 -8.33
C LYS A 150 1.39 10.16 -7.69
N VAL A 151 1.36 10.13 -6.36
CA VAL A 151 0.22 10.54 -5.57
C VAL A 151 0.01 12.03 -5.80
N ALA A 152 -1.14 12.37 -6.36
CA ALA A 152 -1.54 13.73 -6.70
C ALA A 152 -2.50 14.33 -5.68
N GLN A 153 -3.31 13.50 -5.01
CA GLN A 153 -4.29 13.95 -4.05
C GLN A 153 -4.72 12.84 -3.08
N PHE A 154 -4.93 13.20 -1.81
CA PHE A 154 -5.71 12.40 -0.86
C PHE A 154 -7.20 12.77 -1.03
N LEU A 155 -8.01 11.81 -1.45
CA LEU A 155 -9.42 12.03 -1.77
C LEU A 155 -10.31 11.95 -0.53
N GLY A 156 -9.95 11.10 0.44
CA GLY A 156 -10.86 10.75 1.54
C GLY A 156 -12.19 10.23 0.99
N ASP A 157 -13.29 10.79 1.50
CA ASP A 157 -14.66 10.51 1.09
C ASP A 157 -15.05 11.14 -0.26
N LYS A 158 -14.21 12.01 -0.84
CA LYS A 158 -14.53 12.82 -2.04
C LYS A 158 -14.19 12.09 -3.34
N ILE A 159 -14.61 10.84 -3.45
CA ILE A 159 -14.46 10.07 -4.68
C ILE A 159 -15.52 10.51 -5.69
N PRO A 160 -15.16 10.84 -6.94
CA PRO A 160 -16.16 11.25 -7.94
C PRO A 160 -17.18 10.13 -8.21
N GLU A 161 -18.47 10.47 -8.27
CA GLU A 161 -19.57 9.51 -8.48
C GLU A 161 -19.39 8.66 -9.75
N ASN A 162 -18.89 9.27 -10.83
CA ASN A 162 -18.63 8.57 -12.09
C ASN A 162 -17.53 7.50 -11.96
N ILE A 163 -16.64 7.61 -10.97
CA ILE A 163 -15.60 6.62 -10.66
C ILE A 163 -16.19 5.49 -9.83
N LEU A 164 -17.03 5.81 -8.83
CA LEU A 164 -17.77 4.81 -8.05
C LEU A 164 -18.64 3.92 -8.96
N GLU A 165 -19.40 4.52 -9.88
CA GLU A 165 -20.21 3.78 -10.84
C GLU A 165 -19.39 2.85 -11.74
N LYS A 166 -18.18 3.26 -12.14
CA LYS A 166 -17.29 2.44 -12.98
C LYS A 166 -16.80 1.21 -12.23
N ALA A 167 -16.46 1.35 -10.94
CA ALA A 167 -16.05 0.24 -10.10
C ALA A 167 -17.17 -0.79 -9.88
N GLU A 168 -18.42 -0.33 -9.73
CA GLU A 168 -19.56 -1.24 -9.59
C GLU A 168 -19.85 -2.02 -10.89
N LYS A 169 -19.78 -1.34 -12.04
CA LYS A 169 -20.00 -1.97 -13.36
C LYS A 169 -18.94 -3.03 -13.68
N SER A 170 -17.67 -2.80 -13.32
CA SER A 170 -16.60 -3.78 -13.54
C SER A 170 -16.79 -5.03 -12.68
N LYS A 171 -17.24 -4.88 -11.42
CA LYS A 171 -17.58 -6.01 -10.54
C LYS A 171 -18.71 -6.87 -11.10
N GLN A 172 -19.80 -6.24 -11.56
CA GLN A 172 -20.95 -6.95 -12.13
C GLN A 172 -20.59 -7.71 -13.42
N GLN A 173 -19.74 -7.13 -14.27
CA GLN A 173 -19.26 -7.80 -15.49
C GLN A 173 -18.37 -9.00 -15.17
N ALA A 174 -17.47 -8.88 -14.18
CA ALA A 174 -16.63 -9.98 -13.73
C ALA A 174 -17.47 -11.14 -13.18
N GLU A 175 -18.43 -10.87 -12.31
CA GLU A 175 -19.33 -11.89 -11.75
C GLU A 175 -20.14 -12.61 -12.85
N GLN A 176 -20.68 -11.87 -13.82
CA GLN A 176 -21.42 -12.46 -14.96
C GLN A 176 -20.54 -13.33 -15.86
N THR A 177 -19.25 -13.04 -15.99
CA THR A 177 -18.31 -13.90 -16.72
C THR A 177 -17.94 -15.17 -15.95
N THR A 178 -17.83 -15.09 -14.62
CA THR A 178 -17.52 -16.24 -13.75
C THR A 178 -18.66 -17.27 -13.73
N PHE A 179 -19.92 -16.84 -13.78
CA PHE A 179 -21.08 -17.75 -13.88
C PHE A 179 -21.21 -18.48 -15.23
N LYS A 180 -20.42 -18.13 -16.26
CA LYS A 180 -20.42 -18.81 -17.57
C LYS A 180 -19.25 -19.76 -17.79
N ALA A 181 -18.25 -19.79 -16.91
CA ALA A 181 -17.18 -20.77 -16.97
C ALA A 181 -17.67 -22.09 -16.35
N ALA A 182 -18.05 -23.04 -17.21
CA ALA A 182 -18.55 -24.35 -16.82
C ALA A 182 -17.52 -25.17 -16.01
N ASP A 183 -18.07 -25.98 -15.10
CA ASP A 183 -17.42 -26.91 -14.18
C ASP A 183 -16.36 -27.81 -14.84
N GLU A 184 -15.09 -27.65 -14.47
CA GLU A 184 -14.05 -28.67 -14.59
C GLU A 184 -13.25 -28.68 -13.26
N PRO A 185 -13.25 -29.79 -12.48
CA PRO A 185 -12.60 -29.83 -11.17
C PRO A 185 -11.08 -30.01 -11.33
N VAL A 186 -10.31 -28.94 -11.12
CA VAL A 186 -8.85 -29.01 -11.03
C VAL A 186 -8.44 -29.38 -9.60
N TRP A 187 -8.17 -30.66 -9.37
CA TRP A 187 -7.58 -31.15 -8.14
C TRP A 187 -6.07 -30.83 -8.09
N ILE A 188 -5.66 -29.83 -7.30
CA ILE A 188 -4.24 -29.65 -6.95
C ILE A 188 -4.09 -29.68 -5.43
N ASN A 189 -3.75 -30.86 -4.92
CA ASN A 189 -3.22 -31.06 -3.58
C ASN A 189 -1.72 -30.72 -3.58
N LYS A 190 -1.29 -29.67 -2.87
CA LYS A 190 0.04 -29.63 -2.22
C LYS A 190 0.01 -28.79 -0.94
N PRO A 191 0.53 -29.30 0.20
CA PRO A 191 0.72 -28.51 1.40
C PRO A 191 2.01 -27.70 1.28
N ALA A 192 1.91 -26.37 1.27
CA ALA A 192 3.05 -25.44 1.32
C ALA A 192 2.99 -24.63 2.61
N TYR A 193 3.02 -25.30 3.75
CA TYR A 193 3.26 -24.67 5.04
C TYR A 193 4.67 -25.07 5.45
N GLN A 194 5.63 -24.13 5.38
CA GLN A 194 6.78 -24.02 6.30
C GLN A 194 7.91 -23.07 5.83
N ILE A 195 7.85 -22.47 4.63
CA ILE A 195 8.96 -21.60 4.15
C ILE A 195 8.60 -20.11 4.10
N SER A 196 7.32 -19.73 4.01
CA SER A 196 6.94 -18.31 3.81
C SER A 196 7.10 -17.39 5.03
N PHE A 197 7.04 -17.94 6.25
CA PHE A 197 7.12 -17.12 7.47
C PHE A 197 8.49 -16.43 7.67
N LEU A 198 9.56 -16.97 7.08
CA LEU A 198 10.92 -16.43 7.25
C LEU A 198 11.28 -15.34 6.23
N LEU A 199 10.51 -15.19 5.16
CA LEU A 199 10.83 -14.26 4.07
C LEU A 199 9.92 -13.03 4.05
N ASP A 200 8.67 -13.17 4.47
CA ASP A 200 7.72 -12.07 4.54
C ASP A 200 6.71 -12.28 5.69
N PRO A 201 7.00 -11.75 6.88
CA PRO A 201 6.11 -11.91 8.04
C PRO A 201 4.75 -11.20 7.83
N PHE A 202 4.65 -10.25 6.89
CA PHE A 202 3.43 -9.50 6.63
C PHE A 202 2.48 -10.28 5.70
N ASP A 203 3.00 -10.94 4.65
CA ASP A 203 2.21 -11.87 3.81
C ASP A 203 1.66 -13.05 4.65
N ALA A 204 2.45 -13.54 5.62
CA ALA A 204 2.01 -14.57 6.55
C ALA A 204 0.87 -14.11 7.48
N PHE A 205 0.89 -12.84 7.92
CA PHE A 205 -0.15 -12.24 8.74
C PHE A 205 -1.45 -11.98 7.94
N LEU A 206 -1.33 -11.46 6.71
CA LEU A 206 -2.48 -11.22 5.84
C LEU A 206 -3.19 -12.52 5.43
N ARG A 207 -2.42 -13.59 5.17
CA ARG A 207 -2.98 -14.92 4.87
C ARG A 207 -3.68 -15.58 6.06
N SER A 208 -3.17 -15.40 7.29
CA SER A 208 -3.83 -15.95 8.48
C SER A 208 -5.10 -15.17 8.86
N GLY A 209 -5.10 -13.84 8.65
CA GLY A 209 -6.28 -12.99 8.84
C GLY A 209 -7.42 -13.31 7.87
N SER A 210 -7.09 -13.56 6.60
CA SER A 210 -8.07 -13.96 5.58
C SER A 210 -8.63 -15.38 5.78
N MET A 211 -7.82 -16.32 6.30
CA MET A 211 -8.28 -17.69 6.61
C MET A 211 -9.28 -17.75 7.78
N LEU A 212 -9.29 -16.74 8.67
CA LEU A 212 -10.26 -16.64 9.77
C LEU A 212 -11.63 -16.10 9.32
N LEU A 213 -11.71 -15.43 8.17
CA LEU A 213 -12.92 -14.74 7.72
C LEU A 213 -13.72 -15.52 6.67
N THR A 214 -13.16 -16.60 6.11
CA THR A 214 -13.85 -17.44 5.11
C THR A 214 -13.99 -18.88 5.57
N ASP A 215 -14.73 -19.13 6.65
CA ASP A 215 -15.55 -20.35 6.74
C ASP A 215 -16.72 -20.16 7.72
N ASN A 216 -17.93 -20.04 7.18
CA ASN A 216 -19.15 -19.94 7.97
C ASN A 216 -19.87 -21.29 7.92
N ARG A 217 -19.85 -22.03 9.04
CA ARG A 217 -20.96 -22.78 9.66
C ARG A 217 -20.47 -23.91 10.58
N GLN A 218 -19.84 -23.53 11.69
CA GLN A 218 -19.95 -24.11 13.04
C GLN A 218 -18.80 -23.53 13.87
N GLY A 219 -19.16 -22.77 14.90
CA GLY A 219 -18.24 -21.91 15.64
C GLY A 219 -17.06 -22.64 16.29
N VAL A 220 -15.87 -22.07 16.14
CA VAL A 220 -14.67 -22.41 16.93
C VAL A 220 -14.49 -21.45 18.13
N LEU A 221 -15.38 -20.47 18.30
CA LEU A 221 -15.45 -19.63 19.50
C LEU A 221 -16.06 -20.34 20.74
N GLY A 222 -16.23 -21.66 20.68
CA GLY A 222 -16.68 -22.49 21.81
C GLY A 222 -15.57 -23.20 22.58
N LEU A 223 -14.29 -22.86 22.38
CA LEU A 223 -13.16 -23.64 22.94
C LEU A 223 -12.22 -22.89 23.90
N PHE A 224 -12.57 -21.66 24.33
CA PHE A 224 -11.80 -20.93 25.34
C PHE A 224 -12.58 -20.51 26.60
N GLU A 225 -13.77 -21.07 26.83
CA GLU A 225 -14.55 -20.80 28.05
C GLU A 225 -15.00 -22.08 28.79
N HIS A 226 -14.16 -23.10 28.80
CA HIS A 226 -14.30 -24.23 29.75
C HIS A 226 -12.93 -24.76 30.16
N LYS A 227 -12.15 -23.91 30.84
CA LYS A 227 -10.99 -24.39 31.59
C LYS A 227 -10.65 -23.54 32.81
N GLU A 228 -11.67 -23.08 33.54
CA GLU A 228 -11.43 -22.47 34.86
C GLU A 228 -12.68 -22.47 35.74
N LEU A 229 -13.28 -23.64 36.00
CA LEU A 229 -14.28 -23.79 37.08
C LEU A 229 -14.58 -25.27 37.39
N ASP A 230 -13.56 -26.11 37.54
CA ASP A 230 -13.75 -27.51 38.00
C ASP A 230 -12.56 -28.08 38.77
N ASN A 231 -11.83 -27.25 39.53
CA ASN A 231 -10.77 -27.77 40.41
C ASN A 231 -10.51 -26.95 41.69
N GLN A 232 -11.57 -26.39 42.28
CA GLN A 232 -11.55 -26.00 43.69
C GLN A 232 -12.90 -26.35 44.31
N LEU A 233 -13.11 -27.63 44.64
CA LEU A 233 -13.99 -28.13 45.71
C LEU A 233 -13.86 -29.66 45.79
N ALA A 234 -12.68 -30.16 46.18
CA ALA A 234 -12.50 -31.48 46.83
C ALA A 234 -11.04 -31.73 47.22
N SER A 235 -10.62 -31.34 48.43
CA SER A 235 -10.07 -32.27 49.44
C SER A 235 -9.28 -31.52 50.54
N ASN A 236 -9.74 -31.78 51.77
CA ASN A 236 -9.17 -31.50 53.10
C ASN A 236 -9.17 -30.05 53.60
#